data_AF-A0A9E3K1R2-F1
#
_entry.id   AF-A0A9E3K1R2-F1
#
_cell.length_a   1.000
_cell.length_b   1.000
_cell.length_c   1.000
_cell.angle_alpha   90.00
_cell.angle_beta   90.00
_cell.angle_gamma   90.00
#
_symmetry.space_group_name_H-M   'P 1'
#
loop_
_entity.id
_entity.type
_entity.pdbx_description
1 polymer ?
#
loop_
_entity_poly.entity_id
_entity_poly.type
_entity_poly.pdbx_seq_one_letter_code
_entity_poly.pdbx_strand_id
1 'polypeptide(L)' 'MAAKIRKGDKVIVLNGRDKGRTGEVFEVRPAENKALVRGINMVKRHQKQTQ' A
#
# COMPACT_ATOMS: atom_id res chain seq x y z
N MET A 1 10.27 -15.62 -4.21
CA MET A 1 11.15 -14.70 -3.46
C MET A 1 10.51 -14.47 -2.10
N ALA A 2 11.19 -14.74 -0.99
CA ALA A 2 10.59 -14.58 0.34
C ALA A 2 10.19 -13.11 0.54
N ALA A 3 8.90 -12.85 0.78
CA ALA A 3 8.43 -11.52 1.08
C ALA A 3 9.10 -11.05 2.38
N LYS A 4 10.09 -10.16 2.27
CA LYS A 4 10.79 -9.55 3.41
C LYS A 4 9.86 -8.71 4.29
N ILE A 5 8.69 -8.34 3.76
CA ILE A 5 7.71 -7.47 4.39
C ILE A 5 6.52 -8.33 4.82
N ARG A 6 6.08 -8.15 6.07
CA ARG A 6 4.91 -8.83 6.66
C ARG A 6 3.81 -7.82 6.96
N LYS A 7 2.60 -8.34 7.16
CA LYS A 7 1.46 -7.55 7.65
C LYS A 7 1.79 -7.00 9.04
N GLY A 8 1.52 -5.71 9.25
CA GLY A 8 1.83 -4.99 10.50
C GLY A 8 3.19 -4.31 10.55
N ASP A 9 4.06 -4.54 9.55
CA ASP A 9 5.36 -3.87 9.50
C ASP A 9 5.18 -2.37 9.20
N LYS A 10 6.02 -1.54 9.82
CA LYS A 10 6.16 -0.13 9.47
C LYS A 10 7.20 0.01 8.37
N VAL A 11 6.81 0.63 7.26
CA VAL A 11 7.65 0.81 6.07
C VAL A 11 7.70 2.28 5.66
N ILE A 12 8.77 2.66 4.96
CA ILE A 12 8.94 3.97 4.33
C ILE A 12 8.98 3.80 2.81
N VAL A 13 8.31 4.69 2.09
CA VAL A 13 8.33 4.71 0.63
C VAL A 13 9.63 5.35 0.14
N LEU A 14 10.45 4.60 -0.59
CA LEU A 14 11.74 5.08 -1.08
C LEU A 14 11.63 5.95 -2.33
N ASN A 15 10.68 5.64 -3.22
CA ASN A 15 10.53 6.27 -4.53
C ASN A 15 9.05 6.40 -4.95
N GLY A 16 8.76 7.34 -5.86
CA GLY A 16 7.42 7.59 -6.39
C GLY A 16 6.74 8.83 -5.79
N ARG A 17 5.44 9.00 -6.08
CA ARG A 17 4.62 10.16 -5.65
C ARG A 17 4.62 10.36 -4.14
N ASP A 18 4.62 9.26 -3.39
CA ASP A 18 4.54 9.25 -1.93
C ASP A 18 5.91 9.06 -1.25
N LYS A 19 7.02 9.40 -1.93
CA LYS A 19 8.39 9.26 -1.40
C LYS A 19 8.54 9.93 -0.02
N GLY A 20 9.19 9.22 0.90
CA GLY A 20 9.44 9.67 2.28
C GLY A 20 8.27 9.46 3.24
N ARG A 21 7.08 9.12 2.74
CA ARG A 21 5.93 8.82 3.61
C ARG A 21 6.10 7.45 4.25
N THR A 22 5.78 7.38 5.54
CA THR A 22 5.76 6.16 6.33
C THR A 22 4.34 5.63 6.47
N GLY A 23 4.20 4.31 6.62
CA GLY A 23 2.91 3.70 6.83
C GLY A 23 3.02 2.26 7.31
N GLU A 24 1.92 1.76 7.85
CA GLU A 24 1.78 0.37 8.28
C GLU A 24 1.24 -0.48 7.13
N VAL A 25 1.82 -1.67 6.95
CA VAL A 25 1.40 -2.64 5.93
C VAL A 25 0.09 -3.31 6.37
N PHE A 26 -0.98 -3.05 5.63
CA PHE A 26 -2.29 -3.64 5.86
C PHE A 26 -2.40 -5.07 5.30
N GLU A 27 -1.86 -5.26 4.10
CA GLU A 27 -1.90 -6.54 3.38
C GLU A 27 -0.69 -6.66 2.47
N VAL A 28 -0.14 -7.87 2.36
CA VAL A 28 0.91 -8.21 1.40
C VAL A 28 0.31 -9.16 0.36
N ARG A 29 0.54 -8.89 -0.91
CA ARG A 29 0.15 -9.73 -2.05
C ARG A 29 1.40 -10.27 -2.75
N PRO A 30 1.97 -11.40 -2.27
CA PRO A 30 3.20 -11.94 -2.83
C PRO A 30 3.08 -12.34 -4.29
N ALA A 31 1.91 -12.84 -4.72
CA ALA A 31 1.65 -13.23 -6.10
C ALA A 31 1.79 -12.06 -7.09
N GLU A 32 1.39 -10.85 -6.67
CA GLU A 32 1.48 -9.63 -7.48
C GLU A 32 2.77 -8.82 -7.21
N ASN A 33 3.62 -9.25 -6.27
CA ASN A 33 4.73 -8.46 -5.73
C ASN A 33 4.31 -7.06 -5.25
N LYS A 34 3.12 -6.94 -4.65
CA LYS A 34 2.57 -5.66 -4.15
C LYS A 34 2.26 -5.74 -2.65
N ALA A 35 2.27 -4.59 -1.99
CA ALA A 35 1.81 -4.44 -0.62
C ALA A 35 0.87 -3.23 -0.52
N LEU A 36 -0.21 -3.38 0.24
CA LEU A 36 -1.13 -2.30 0.61
C LEU A 36 -0.64 -1.67 1.90
N VAL A 37 -0.27 -0.40 1.81
CA VAL A 37 0.21 0.40 2.94
C VAL A 37 -0.81 1.48 3.26
N ARG A 38 -1.15 1.65 4.54
CA ARG A 38 -2.13 2.65 4.98
C ARG A 38 -1.69 4.06 4.57
N GLY A 39 -2.61 4.82 3.96
CA GLY A 39 -2.41 6.23 3.62
C GLY A 39 -1.52 6.50 2.39
N ILE A 40 -1.01 5.47 1.72
CA ILE A 40 -0.19 5.57 0.50
C ILE A 40 -1.06 5.33 -0.74
N ASN A 41 -0.76 6.03 -1.84
CA ASN A 41 -1.50 5.90 -3.11
C ASN A 41 -3.01 6.17 -2.99
N MET A 42 -3.40 7.14 -2.17
CA MET A 42 -4.80 7.55 -2.04
C MET A 42 -5.29 8.24 -3.32
N VAL A 43 -6.40 7.75 -3.87
CA VAL A 43 -7.01 8.27 -5.09
C VAL A 43 -8.51 8.47 -4.88
N LYS A 44 -9.04 9.55 -5.43
CA LYS A 44 -10.50 9.77 -5.49
C LYS A 44 -11.04 8.92 -6.64
N ARG A 45 -11.97 8.01 -6.33
CA ARG A 45 -12.71 7.23 -7.32
C ARG A 45 -14.17 7.69 -7.30
N HIS A 46 -14.69 8.12 -8.44
CA HIS A 46 -16.12 8.35 -8.60
C HIS A 46 -16.84 7.00 -8.55
N GLN A 47 -17.77 6.83 -7.62
CA GLN A 47 -18.62 5.65 -7.53
C GLN A 47 -19.98 5.97 -8.15
N LYS A 48 -20.49 5.05 -8.97
CA LYS A 48 -21.84 5.16 -9.52
C LYS A 48 -22.84 5.12 -8.36
N GLN A 49 -23.85 5.98 -8.41
CA GLN A 49 -24.95 5.96 -7.45
C GLN A 49 -25.61 4.57 -7.46
N THR A 50 -25.67 3.94 -6.29
CA THR A 50 -26.37 2.67 -6.08
C THR A 50 -27.65 2.98 -5.31
N GLN A 51 -28.76 2.32 -5.66
CA GLN A 51 -30.04 2.45 -4.95
C GLN A 51 -30.08 1.53 -3.73
#